data_AF-A0AAV5FAK5-F1
#
_entry.id   AF-A0AAV5FAK5-F1
#
_cell.length_a   1.000
_cell.length_b   1.000
_cell.length_c   1.000
_cell.angle_alpha   90.00
_cell.angle_beta   90.00
_cell.angle_gamma   90.00
#
_symmetry.space_group_name_H-M   'P 1'
#
loop_
_entity.id
_entity.type
_entity.pdbx_description
1 polymer ?
#
loop_
_entity_poly.entity_id
_entity_poly.type
_entity_poly.pdbx_seq_one_letter_code
_entity_poly.pdbx_strand_id
1 'polypeptide(L)'
;MVLVKSCQCIPFAMKEDVVSVFQFLFFRDLSGEGVFEIISNVLQSQDRKIVSAGTDILILFLNQDPNLLRSYIVQQEGNSLLGLLVEGMVTDFGEEMHCQFLEILRILMDSFTMSGAHVSYLFHRTSFFLFDVRCSGRAYRL
;
A
#
# COMPACT_ATOMS: atom_id res chain seq x y z
N MET A 1 1.37 -52.71 28.48
CA MET A 1 1.08 -51.31 28.87
C MET A 1 2.12 -50.45 28.18
N VAL A 2 1.81 -50.02 26.96
CA VAL A 2 2.73 -49.29 26.08
C VAL A 2 2.46 -47.80 26.28
N LEU A 3 3.39 -47.09 26.91
CA LEU A 3 3.41 -45.65 27.00
C LEU A 3 4.32 -45.14 25.87
N VAL A 4 3.75 -44.99 24.66
CA VAL A 4 4.45 -44.33 23.54
C VAL A 4 4.12 -42.85 23.60
N LYS A 5 5.16 -42.06 23.85
CA LYS A 5 5.17 -40.60 23.71
C LYS A 5 4.77 -40.22 22.27
N SER A 6 3.68 -39.48 22.14
CA SER A 6 3.20 -38.83 20.91
C SER A 6 2.36 -37.62 21.35
N CYS A 7 2.46 -36.39 20.85
CA CYS A 7 3.10 -35.87 19.65
C CYS A 7 3.59 -34.45 19.94
N GLN A 8 4.85 -34.20 19.64
CA GLN A 8 5.42 -32.87 19.47
C GLN A 8 5.12 -32.41 18.05
N CYS A 9 3.95 -31.82 17.83
CA CYS A 9 3.61 -31.11 16.58
C CYS A 9 2.67 -29.95 16.93
N ILE A 10 3.21 -28.84 17.45
CA ILE A 10 2.50 -27.56 17.32
C ILE A 10 2.53 -27.24 15.81
N PRO A 11 1.39 -27.06 15.13
CA PRO A 11 1.35 -27.06 13.68
C PRO A 11 2.06 -25.83 13.12
N PHE A 12 2.97 -26.07 12.17
CA PHE A 12 3.71 -25.09 11.38
C PHE A 12 2.80 -24.09 10.64
N ALA A 13 1.48 -24.36 10.54
CA ALA A 13 0.48 -23.55 9.85
C ALA A 13 -0.04 -22.34 10.63
N MET A 14 0.05 -22.31 11.98
CA MET A 14 -0.46 -21.17 12.79
C MET A 14 0.54 -20.02 12.92
N LYS A 15 1.70 -20.09 12.25
CA LYS A 15 2.73 -19.04 12.33
C LYS A 15 2.55 -17.97 11.26
N GLU A 16 1.97 -18.31 10.10
CA GLU A 16 1.76 -17.40 8.99
C GLU A 16 0.53 -16.50 9.21
N ASP A 17 -0.55 -17.04 9.78
CA ASP A 17 -1.77 -16.27 10.07
C ASP A 17 -1.53 -15.21 11.17
N VAL A 18 -0.81 -15.54 12.24
CA VAL A 18 -0.53 -14.61 13.35
C VAL A 18 0.32 -13.42 12.91
N VAL A 19 1.28 -13.64 12.00
CA VAL A 19 2.14 -12.56 11.47
C VAL A 19 1.33 -11.56 10.66
N SER A 20 0.39 -12.04 9.82
CA SER A 20 -0.47 -11.16 9.02
C SER A 20 -1.43 -10.31 9.86
N VAL A 21 -1.97 -10.88 10.95
CA VAL A 21 -2.84 -10.15 11.90
C VAL A 21 -2.05 -9.10 12.68
N PHE A 22 -0.84 -9.44 13.13
CA PHE A 22 0.01 -8.50 13.85
C PHE A 22 0.44 -7.33 12.94
N GLN A 23 0.73 -7.61 11.68
CA GLN A 23 1.06 -6.58 10.69
C GLN A 23 -0.14 -5.63 10.48
N PHE A 24 -1.35 -6.17 10.28
CA PHE A 24 -2.55 -5.34 10.13
C PHE A 24 -2.78 -4.40 11.33
N LEU A 25 -2.66 -4.92 12.56
CA LEU A 25 -2.81 -4.12 13.78
C LEU A 25 -1.75 -3.02 13.87
N PHE A 26 -0.51 -3.33 13.56
CA PHE A 26 0.59 -2.36 13.58
C PHE A 26 0.35 -1.19 12.63
N PHE A 27 -0.06 -1.45 11.39
CA PHE A 27 -0.38 -0.39 10.43
C PHE A 27 -1.58 0.45 10.87
N ARG A 28 -2.60 -0.18 11.48
CA ARG A 28 -3.74 0.54 12.03
C ARG A 28 -3.34 1.45 13.20
N ASP A 29 -2.54 0.94 14.14
CA ASP A 29 -2.09 1.71 15.30
C ASP A 29 -1.21 2.88 14.86
N LEU A 30 -0.25 2.65 13.95
CA LEU A 30 0.55 3.73 13.35
C LEU A 30 -0.30 4.78 12.63
N SER A 31 -1.36 4.35 11.94
CA SER A 31 -2.28 5.28 11.27
C SER A 31 -3.00 6.19 12.27
N GLY A 32 -3.37 5.65 13.44
CA GLY A 32 -3.98 6.41 14.53
C GLY A 32 -3.01 7.36 15.24
N GLU A 33 -1.72 7.04 15.26
CA GLU A 33 -0.66 7.87 15.86
C GLU A 33 -0.16 9.00 14.94
N GLY A 34 -0.80 9.22 13.78
CA GLY A 34 -0.51 10.39 12.92
C GLY A 34 0.58 10.18 11.86
N VAL A 35 0.89 8.93 11.48
CA VAL A 35 1.86 8.63 10.41
C VAL A 35 1.55 9.37 9.10
N PHE A 36 0.27 9.54 8.76
CA PHE A 36 -0.13 10.21 7.53
C PHE A 36 0.13 11.72 7.55
N GLU A 37 0.16 12.35 8.73
CA GLU A 37 0.57 13.75 8.86
C GLU A 37 2.08 13.89 8.62
N ILE A 38 2.88 12.97 9.16
CA ILE A 38 4.31 12.90 8.91
C ILE A 38 4.56 12.71 7.40
N ILE A 39 3.84 11.79 6.75
CA ILE A 39 3.96 11.59 5.31
C ILE A 39 3.56 12.85 4.53
N SER A 40 2.51 13.56 4.96
CA SER A 40 2.12 14.84 4.34
C SER A 40 3.26 15.87 4.40
N ASN A 41 4.02 15.91 5.49
CA ASN A 41 5.19 16.78 5.60
C ASN A 41 6.36 16.30 4.72
N VAL A 42 6.55 14.98 4.61
CA VAL A 42 7.56 14.36 3.72
C VAL A 42 7.29 14.68 2.25
N LEU A 43 6.03 14.63 1.81
CA LEU A 43 5.64 14.90 0.42
C LEU A 43 5.80 16.37 0.02
N GLN A 44 5.86 17.30 0.98
CA GLN A 44 6.16 18.71 0.73
C GLN A 44 7.67 18.99 0.54
N SER A 45 8.52 17.98 0.73
CA SER A 45 9.97 18.13 0.54
C SER A 45 10.32 18.41 -0.93
N GLN A 46 11.34 19.23 -1.15
CA GLN A 46 11.93 19.42 -2.48
C GLN A 46 12.87 18.29 -2.87
N ASP A 47 13.33 17.49 -1.90
CA ASP A 47 14.20 16.36 -2.18
C ASP A 47 13.38 15.17 -2.68
N ARG A 48 13.51 14.90 -3.99
CA ARG A 48 12.94 13.74 -4.68
C ARG A 48 13.11 12.43 -3.89
N LYS A 49 14.26 12.18 -3.26
CA LYS A 49 14.52 10.92 -2.55
C LYS A 49 13.65 10.81 -1.30
N ILE A 50 13.45 11.93 -0.61
CA ILE A 50 12.57 12.00 0.57
C ILE A 50 11.12 11.79 0.14
N VAL A 51 10.69 12.45 -0.93
CA VAL A 51 9.34 12.28 -1.49
C VAL A 51 9.11 10.83 -1.93
N SER A 52 10.07 10.22 -2.62
CA SER A 52 10.03 8.81 -3.05
C SER A 52 9.92 7.84 -1.88
N ALA A 53 10.69 8.06 -0.81
CA ALA A 53 10.54 7.24 0.39
C ALA A 53 9.16 7.40 1.04
N GLY A 54 8.61 8.61 1.02
CA GLY A 54 7.26 8.90 1.49
C GLY A 54 6.17 8.18 0.69
N THR A 55 6.27 8.19 -0.64
CA THR A 55 5.33 7.48 -1.53
C THR A 55 5.45 5.96 -1.37
N ASP A 56 6.66 5.41 -1.25
CA ASP A 56 6.88 3.99 -0.99
C ASP A 56 6.22 3.55 0.32
N ILE A 57 6.39 4.32 1.40
CA ILE A 57 5.72 4.04 2.67
C ILE A 57 4.21 4.11 2.51
N LEU A 58 3.68 5.12 1.81
CA LEU A 58 2.24 5.25 1.61
C LEU A 58 1.66 4.06 0.83
N ILE A 59 2.40 3.54 -0.16
CA ILE A 59 2.04 2.33 -0.90
C ILE A 59 2.02 1.10 0.04
N LEU A 60 2.94 0.99 1.01
CA LEU A 60 2.88 -0.07 2.01
C LEU A 60 1.56 -0.03 2.79
N PHE A 61 1.12 1.13 3.26
CA PHE A 61 -0.17 1.28 3.96
C PHE A 61 -1.35 0.91 3.06
N LEU A 62 -1.35 1.39 1.82
CA LEU A 62 -2.42 1.13 0.85
C LEU A 62 -2.55 -0.33 0.47
N ASN A 63 -1.42 -1.05 0.40
CA ASN A 63 -1.40 -2.49 0.15
C ASN A 63 -1.90 -3.32 1.34
N GLN A 64 -1.84 -2.79 2.57
CA GLN A 64 -2.40 -3.46 3.75
C GLN A 64 -3.90 -3.23 3.88
N ASP A 65 -4.31 -1.97 3.98
CA ASP A 65 -5.71 -1.58 4.03
C ASP A 65 -5.88 -0.15 3.49
N PRO A 66 -6.41 0.01 2.27
CA PRO A 66 -6.59 1.33 1.67
C PRO A 66 -7.63 2.17 2.41
N ASN A 67 -8.48 1.57 3.25
CA ASN A 67 -9.50 2.31 4.01
C ASN A 67 -8.90 3.15 5.14
N LEU A 68 -7.71 2.82 5.63
CA LEU A 68 -7.00 3.64 6.61
C LEU A 68 -6.73 5.03 6.03
N LEU A 69 -6.19 5.08 4.82
CA LEU A 69 -5.87 6.34 4.15
C LEU A 69 -7.15 7.07 3.70
N ARG A 70 -8.18 6.35 3.24
CA ARG A 70 -9.47 6.99 2.89
C ARG A 70 -10.14 7.64 4.07
N SER A 71 -10.21 6.94 5.19
CA SER A 71 -10.82 7.47 6.42
C SER A 71 -10.08 8.71 6.90
N TYR A 72 -8.74 8.69 6.81
CA TYR A 72 -7.91 9.86 7.09
C TYR A 72 -8.21 11.04 6.16
N ILE A 73 -8.25 10.82 4.84
CA ILE A 73 -8.56 11.88 3.85
C ILE A 73 -9.94 12.50 4.10
N VAL A 74 -10.95 11.69 4.43
CA VAL A 74 -12.32 12.18 4.72
C VAL A 74 -12.37 13.03 6.00
N GLN A 75 -11.51 12.73 6.98
CA GLN A 75 -11.46 13.43 8.26
C GLN A 75 -10.60 14.71 8.23
N GLN A 76 -9.79 14.92 7.19
CA GLN A 76 -8.93 16.10 7.10
C GLN A 76 -9.71 17.38 6.75
N GLU A 77 -9.43 18.45 7.47
CA GLU A 77 -9.82 19.82 7.13
C GLU A 77 -8.56 20.60 6.66
N GLY A 78 -8.56 21.17 5.44
CA GLY A 78 -7.44 21.98 4.93
C GLY A 78 -6.60 21.31 3.83
N ASN A 79 -5.28 21.59 3.79
CA ASN A 79 -4.30 21.06 2.83
C ASN A 79 -4.25 19.53 2.89
N SER A 80 -5.20 18.91 2.19
CA SER A 80 -5.39 17.48 2.27
C SER A 80 -4.20 16.75 1.66
N LEU A 81 -3.87 15.59 2.23
CA LEU A 81 -2.90 14.66 1.67
C LEU A 81 -3.26 14.29 0.23
N LEU A 82 -4.55 14.21 -0.09
CA LEU A 82 -5.03 14.05 -1.47
C LEU A 82 -4.57 15.20 -2.38
N GLY A 83 -4.63 16.44 -1.92
CA GLY A 83 -4.12 17.60 -2.64
C GLY A 83 -2.63 17.50 -2.95
N LEU A 84 -1.82 17.10 -1.95
CA LEU A 84 -0.37 16.88 -2.13
C LEU A 84 -0.07 15.76 -3.14
N LEU A 85 -0.88 14.69 -3.16
CA LEU A 85 -0.74 13.60 -4.12
C LEU A 85 -1.06 14.04 -5.55
N VAL A 86 -2.08 14.88 -5.73
CA VAL A 86 -2.42 15.45 -7.04
C VAL A 86 -1.34 16.44 -7.49
N GLU A 87 -0.84 17.28 -6.58
CA GLU A 87 0.28 18.19 -6.85
C GLU A 87 1.54 17.43 -7.28
N GLY A 88 1.88 16.33 -6.59
CA GLY A 88 3.01 15.47 -6.94
C GLY A 88 2.97 14.91 -8.36
N MET A 89 1.79 14.77 -8.98
CA MET A 89 1.67 14.35 -10.38
C MET A 89 2.05 15.41 -11.39
N VAL A 90 1.87 16.69 -11.04
CA VAL A 90 2.18 17.82 -11.93
C VAL A 90 3.57 18.41 -11.65
N THR A 91 4.15 18.07 -10.50
CA THR A 91 5.52 18.47 -10.13
C THR A 91 6.56 17.70 -10.95
N ASP A 92 7.64 18.39 -11.35
CA ASP A 92 8.70 17.83 -12.19
C ASP A 92 9.69 16.96 -11.37
N PHE A 93 9.22 15.78 -10.93
CA PHE A 93 10.05 14.76 -10.26
C PHE A 93 10.55 13.66 -11.21
N GLY A 94 10.06 13.64 -12.46
CA GLY A 94 10.33 12.61 -13.48
C GLY A 94 9.25 11.52 -13.58
N GLU A 95 9.19 10.85 -14.74
CA GLU A 95 8.12 9.90 -15.10
C GLU A 95 7.93 8.73 -14.12
N GLU A 96 9.01 8.24 -13.52
CA GLU A 96 8.96 7.13 -12.55
C GLU A 96 8.19 7.52 -11.28
N MET A 97 8.37 8.75 -10.80
CA MET A 97 7.67 9.27 -9.64
C MET A 97 6.19 9.51 -9.95
N HIS A 98 5.88 10.01 -11.15
CA HIS A 98 4.49 10.17 -11.60
C HIS A 98 3.74 8.83 -11.62
N CYS A 99 4.41 7.72 -11.97
CA CYS A 99 3.83 6.39 -11.87
C CYS A 99 3.43 6.03 -10.43
N GLN A 100 4.27 6.36 -9.44
CA GLN A 100 3.97 6.09 -8.04
C GLN A 100 2.75 6.89 -7.54
N PHE A 101 2.69 8.19 -7.86
CA PHE A 101 1.53 9.02 -7.50
C PHE A 101 0.23 8.53 -8.17
N LEU A 102 0.30 8.15 -9.45
CA LEU A 102 -0.84 7.57 -10.18
C LEU A 102 -1.29 6.25 -9.58
N GLU A 103 -0.36 5.40 -9.14
CA GLU A 103 -0.69 4.13 -8.49
C GLU A 103 -1.43 4.35 -7.18
N ILE A 104 -0.95 5.28 -6.34
CA ILE A 104 -1.60 5.68 -5.09
C ILE A 104 -3.03 6.16 -5.36
N LEU A 105 -3.20 7.10 -6.30
CA LEU A 105 -4.52 7.64 -6.66
C LEU A 105 -5.43 6.55 -7.25
N ARG A 106 -4.89 5.63 -8.05
CA ARG A 106 -5.64 4.49 -8.59
C ARG A 106 -6.16 3.61 -7.46
N ILE A 107 -5.31 3.24 -6.49
CA ILE A 107 -5.74 2.42 -5.34
C ILE A 107 -6.82 3.15 -4.56
N LEU A 108 -6.63 4.45 -4.28
CA LEU A 108 -7.60 5.26 -3.55
C LEU A 108 -8.97 5.34 -4.25
N MET A 109 -8.99 5.51 -5.56
CA MET A 109 -10.21 5.63 -6.37
C MET A 109 -10.87 4.30 -6.77
N ASP A 110 -10.16 3.17 -6.61
CA ASP A 110 -10.68 1.88 -7.06
C ASP A 110 -11.92 1.45 -6.24
N SER A 111 -13.05 1.35 -6.95
CA SER A 111 -14.39 1.14 -6.40
C SER A 111 -14.57 -0.23 -5.74
N PHE A 112 -13.73 -1.20 -6.09
CA PHE A 112 -13.73 -2.54 -5.47
C PHE A 112 -13.34 -2.55 -3.98
N THR A 113 -12.83 -1.43 -3.47
CA THR A 113 -12.50 -1.24 -2.05
C THR A 113 -13.40 -0.22 -1.35
N MET A 114 -14.37 0.36 -2.07
CA MET A 114 -15.34 1.34 -1.55
C MET A 114 -16.66 0.71 -1.07
N SER A 115 -16.93 -0.55 -1.43
CA SER A 115 -18.05 -1.31 -0.88
C SER A 115 -17.50 -2.31 0.12
N GLY A 116 -17.92 -2.21 1.39
CA GLY A 116 -17.64 -3.18 2.46
C GLY A 116 -18.29 -4.55 2.20
N ALA A 117 -17.95 -5.19 1.07
CA ALA A 117 -18.44 -6.48 0.66
C ALA A 117 -17.26 -7.33 0.15
N HIS A 118 -16.63 -8.03 1.10
CA HIS A 118 -16.21 -9.41 0.95
C HIS A 118 -15.61 -9.81 -0.41
N VAL A 119 -14.31 -9.58 -0.60
CA VAL A 119 -13.48 -10.48 -1.43
C VAL A 119 -12.14 -10.71 -0.73
N SER A 120 -12.19 -11.47 0.35
CA SER A 120 -11.05 -12.32 0.72
C SER A 120 -10.72 -13.23 -0.48
N TYR A 121 -9.42 -13.40 -0.78
CA TYR A 121 -8.81 -14.38 -1.70
C TYR A 121 -8.48 -14.01 -3.15
N LEU A 122 -8.53 -12.75 -3.62
CA LEU A 122 -8.19 -12.43 -5.03
C LEU A 122 -7.07 -11.40 -5.26
N PHE A 123 -6.05 -11.32 -4.39
CA PHE A 123 -4.85 -10.51 -4.71
C PHE A 123 -3.50 -11.16 -4.38
N HIS A 124 -3.43 -12.49 -4.31
CA HIS A 124 -2.14 -13.19 -4.46
C HIS A 124 -1.70 -13.31 -5.94
N ARG A 125 -2.54 -12.91 -6.92
CA ARG A 125 -2.31 -13.27 -8.33
C ARG A 125 -2.30 -12.12 -9.34
N THR A 126 -2.49 -10.88 -8.90
CA THR A 126 -2.55 -9.71 -9.81
C THR A 126 -1.23 -8.94 -9.88
N SER A 127 -0.22 -9.31 -9.08
CA SER A 127 1.15 -8.75 -9.17
C SER A 127 1.98 -9.28 -10.36
N PHE A 128 1.49 -10.25 -11.14
CA PHE A 128 2.26 -10.79 -12.29
C PHE A 128 1.76 -10.33 -13.67
N PHE A 129 0.49 -9.93 -13.81
CA PHE A 129 -0.07 -9.63 -15.15
C PHE A 129 0.13 -8.18 -15.63
N LEU A 130 0.37 -7.20 -14.75
CA LEU A 130 0.55 -5.81 -15.19
C LEU A 130 2.00 -5.46 -15.57
N PHE A 131 2.99 -6.27 -15.17
CA PHE A 131 4.39 -6.06 -15.59
C PHE A 131 4.66 -6.54 -17.03
N ASP A 132 3.88 -7.50 -17.54
CA ASP A 132 4.07 -8.03 -18.90
C ASP A 132 3.60 -7.05 -20.00
N VAL A 133 2.54 -6.28 -19.73
CA VAL A 133 1.91 -5.39 -20.72
C VAL A 133 2.75 -4.12 -21.02
N ARG A 134 3.74 -3.78 -20.19
CA ARG A 134 4.59 -2.59 -20.42
C ARG A 134 6.01 -2.89 -20.94
N CYS A 135 6.33 -4.16 -21.20
CA CYS A 135 7.61 -4.54 -21.84
C CYS A 135 7.50 -4.90 -23.33
N SER A 136 6.30 -4.99 -23.92
CA SER A 136 6.12 -5.19 -25.37
C SER A 136 5.84 -3.88 -26.14
N GLY A 137 6.51 -2.80 -25.73
CA GLY A 137 6.46 -1.48 -26.38
C GLY A 137 7.75 -1.09 -27.10
N ARG A 138 8.70 -2.02 -27.28
CA ARG A 138 9.91 -1.80 -28.08
C ARG A 138 10.03 -2.84 -29.17
N ALA A 139 9.24 -2.64 -30.23
CA ALA A 139 9.40 -3.37 -31.49
C ALA A 139 9.54 -2.43 -32.68
N TYR A 140 10.26 -1.30 -32.56
CA TYR A 140 10.83 -0.62 -33.73
C TYR A 140 11.96 0.33 -33.33
N ARG A 141 13.22 -0.10 -33.52
CA ARG A 141 14.29 0.75 -34.07
C ARG A 141 15.50 -0.09 -34.51
N LEU A 142 15.69 -0.12 -35.84
CA LEU A 142 16.83 -0.58 -36.66
C LEU A 142 17.04 -2.09 -36.82
#